data_AF-S5YSE0-F1
#
_entry.id   AF-S5YSE0-F1
#
_cell.length_a   1.000
_cell.length_b   1.000
_cell.length_c   1.000
_cell.angle_alpha   90.00
_cell.angle_beta   90.00
_cell.angle_gamma   90.00
#
_symmetry.space_group_name_H-M   'P 1'
#
loop_
_entity.id
_entity.type
_entity.pdbx_description
1 polymer ?
#
loop_
_entity_poly.entity_id
_entity_poly.type
_entity_poly.pdbx_seq_one_letter_code
_entity_poly.pdbx_strand_id
1 'polypeptide(L)' 'MSARLLEYIANQQCMATRLVGVLEALQVLDNENVAQSAQSLLIEVAYGMADELNRALDSVSLPD' A
#
# COMPACT_ATOMS: atom_id res chain seq x y z
N MET A 1 -20.27 5.79 -13.81
CA MET A 1 -19.46 5.19 -12.72
C MET A 1 -20.38 5.04 -11.52
N SER A 2 -20.56 3.82 -11.00
CA SER A 2 -21.47 3.57 -9.86
C SER A 2 -20.92 4.23 -8.58
N ALA A 3 -21.79 4.57 -7.63
CA ALA A 3 -21.35 5.10 -6.33
C ALA A 3 -20.42 4.12 -5.60
N ARG A 4 -20.64 2.81 -5.79
CA ARG A 4 -19.79 1.74 -5.26
C ARG A 4 -18.41 1.73 -5.89
N LEU A 5 -18.32 1.90 -7.21
CA LEU A 5 -17.04 1.98 -7.91
C LEU A 5 -16.23 3.22 -7.49
N LEU A 6 -16.91 4.36 -7.26
CA LEU A 6 -16.27 5.57 -6.72
C LEU A 6 -15.69 5.34 -5.31
N GLU A 7 -16.48 4.75 -4.41
CA GLU A 7 -16.02 4.41 -3.06
C GLU A 7 -14.87 3.39 -3.09
N TYR A 8 -14.96 2.39 -3.97
CA TYR A 8 -13.91 1.41 -4.17
C TYR A 8 -12.59 2.06 -4.60
N ILE A 9 -12.64 2.92 -5.63
CA ILE A 9 -11.46 3.66 -6.11
C ILE A 9 -10.87 4.52 -4.99
N ALA A 10 -11.70 5.23 -4.23
CA ALA A 10 -11.24 6.04 -3.11
C ALA A 10 -10.52 5.20 -2.04
N ASN A 11 -11.02 3.99 -1.74
CA ASN A 11 -10.38 3.06 -0.82
C ASN A 11 -9.01 2.59 -1.34
N GLN A 12 -8.89 2.27 -2.64
CA GLN A 12 -7.61 1.90 -3.24
C GLN A 12 -6.61 3.08 -3.21
N GLN A 13 -7.08 4.30 -3.49
CA GLN A 13 -6.24 5.51 -3.38
C GLN A 13 -5.76 5.77 -1.96
N CYS A 14 -6.62 5.55 -0.96
CA CYS A 14 -6.24 5.64 0.45
C CYS A 14 -5.15 4.61 0.80
N MET A 15 -5.31 3.37 0.36
CA MET A 15 -4.32 2.31 0.59
C MET A 15 -2.99 2.61 -0.10
N ALA A 16 -3.00 3.08 -1.34
CA ALA A 16 -1.80 3.52 -2.06
C ALA A 16 -1.09 4.67 -1.33
N THR A 17 -1.83 5.64 -0.79
CA THR A 17 -1.26 6.75 -0.02
C THR A 17 -0.57 6.25 1.26
N ARG A 18 -1.19 5.29 1.96
CA ARG A 18 -0.60 4.66 3.14
C ARG A 18 0.66 3.88 2.80
N LEU A 19 0.68 3.17 1.66
CA LEU A 19 1.87 2.45 1.19
C LEU A 19 3.03 3.42 0.93
N VAL A 20 2.78 4.57 0.29
CA VAL A 20 3.80 5.62 0.10
C VAL A 20 4.39 6.05 1.44
N GLY A 21 3.57 6.31 2.46
CA GLY A 21 4.07 6.68 3.79
C GLY A 21 4.92 5.60 4.46
N VAL A 22 4.62 4.31 4.25
CA VAL A 22 5.45 3.20 4.73
C VAL A 22 6.81 3.17 4.02
N LEU A 23 6.82 3.38 2.69
CA LEU A 23 8.05 3.42 1.90
C LEU A 23 8.94 4.61 2.27
N GLU A 24 8.34 5.78 2.53
CA GLU A 24 9.05 6.97 3.00
C GLU A 24 9.68 6.73 4.38
N ALA A 25 8.93 6.13 5.32
CA ALA A 25 9.47 5.78 6.64
C ALA A 25 10.64 4.79 6.54
N LEU A 26 10.52 3.79 5.66
CA LEU A 26 11.59 2.83 5.39
C LEU A 26 12.82 3.50 4.79
N GLN A 27 12.64 4.44 3.86
CA GLN A 27 13.74 5.19 3.27
C GLN A 27 14.46 6.06 4.32
N VAL A 28 13.75 6.66 5.27
CA VAL A 28 14.38 7.38 6.39
C VAL A 28 15.26 6.44 7.22
N LEU A 29 14.74 5.27 7.60
CA LEU A 29 15.49 4.30 8.40
C LEU A 29 16.71 3.74 7.67
N ASP A 30 16.58 3.49 6.36
CA ASP A 30 17.68 3.01 5.51
C ASP A 30 18.79 4.06 5.38
N ASN A 31 18.42 5.33 5.13
CA ASN A 31 19.36 6.44 5.05
C ASN A 31 20.12 6.67 6.38
N GLU A 32 19.45 6.47 7.51
CA GLU A 32 20.07 6.56 8.84
C GLU A 32 20.85 5.30 9.22
N ASN A 33 20.69 4.21 8.47
CA ASN A 33 21.27 2.88 8.73
C ASN A 33 20.95 2.37 10.15
N VAL A 34 19.70 2.58 10.60
CA VAL A 34 19.22 2.21 11.95
C VAL A 34 18.06 1.24 11.89
N ALA A 35 17.86 0.51 13.00
CA ALA A 35 16.68 -0.32 13.25
C ALA A 35 16.39 -1.34 12.13
N GLN A 36 17.40 -2.13 11.71
CA GLN A 36 17.25 -3.15 10.66
C GLN A 36 16.05 -4.08 10.85
N SER A 37 15.73 -4.48 12.09
CA SER A 37 14.55 -5.30 12.37
C SER A 37 13.24 -4.57 12.07
N ALA A 38 13.16 -3.26 12.33
CA ALA A 38 12.01 -2.45 11.96
C ALA A 38 11.92 -2.26 10.44
N GLN A 39 13.06 -2.09 9.75
CA GLN A 39 13.09 -2.05 8.28
C GLN A 39 12.53 -3.35 7.69
N SER A 40 12.96 -4.52 8.15
CA SER A 40 12.43 -5.81 7.69
C SER A 40 10.92 -5.93 7.89
N LEU A 41 10.41 -5.52 9.06
CA LEU A 41 8.97 -5.51 9.33
C LEU A 41 8.20 -4.55 8.40
N LEU A 42 8.75 -3.36 8.15
CA LEU A 42 8.13 -2.40 7.22
C LEU A 42 8.15 -2.90 5.77
N ILE A 43 9.18 -3.65 5.35
CA ILE A 43 9.22 -4.32 4.04
C ILE A 43 8.07 -5.32 3.93
N GLU A 44 7.88 -6.16 4.94
CA GLU A 44 6.79 -7.16 4.95
C GLU A 44 5.41 -6.49 4.88
N VAL A 45 5.21 -5.41 5.64
CA VAL A 45 3.98 -4.62 5.60
C VAL A 45 3.77 -3.99 4.22
N ALA A 46 4.79 -3.34 3.66
CA ALA A 46 4.72 -2.72 2.34
C ALA A 46 4.40 -3.76 1.25
N TYR A 47 5.01 -4.94 1.32
CA TYR A 47 4.75 -6.05 0.41
C TYR A 47 3.29 -6.51 0.48
N GLY A 48 2.75 -6.72 1.68
CA GLY A 48 1.35 -7.12 1.86
C GLY A 48 0.38 -6.10 1.28
N MET A 49 0.62 -4.81 1.51
CA MET A 49 -0.20 -3.72 0.95
C MET A 49 -0.12 -3.66 -0.58
N ALA A 50 1.07 -3.88 -1.15
CA ALA A 50 1.26 -3.91 -2.60
C ALA A 50 0.56 -5.11 -3.26
N ASP A 51 0.61 -6.29 -2.64
CA ASP A 51 -0.13 -7.47 -3.10
C ASP A 51 -1.65 -7.23 -3.05
N GLU A 52 -2.15 -6.66 -1.95
CA GLU A 52 -3.58 -6.31 -1.81
C GLU A 52 -4.02 -5.30 -2.89
N LEU A 53 -3.26 -4.23 -3.09
CA LEU A 53 -3.52 -3.25 -4.16
C LEU A 53 -3.54 -3.89 -5.55
N ASN A 54 -2.56 -4.75 -5.84
CA ASN A 54 -2.48 -5.41 -7.15
C ASN A 54 -3.69 -6.32 -7.39
N ARG A 55 -4.12 -7.09 -6.38
CA ARG A 55 -5.32 -7.95 -6.49
C ARG A 55 -6.60 -7.12 -6.61
N ALA A 56 -6.67 -5.99 -5.93
CA ALA A 56 -7.82 -5.10 -5.96
C ALA A 56 -7.95 -4.33 -7.29
N LEU A 57 -6.83 -4.06 -7.96
CA LEU A 57 -6.80 -3.42 -9.28
C LEU A 57 -6.97 -4.42 -10.43
N ASP A 58 -6.98 -5.72 -10.14
CA ASP A 58 -7.33 -6.73 -11.13
C ASP A 58 -8.77 -6.51 -11.61
N SER A 59 -8.96 -6.46 -12.92
CA SER A 59 -10.23 -6.13 -13.57
C SER A 59 -11.38 -7.06 -13.19
N VAL A 60 -11.08 -8.29 -12.76
CA VAL A 60 -12.07 -9.26 -12.24
C VAL A 60 -12.57 -8.94 -10.83
N SER A 61 -11.84 -8.10 -10.08
CA SER A 61 -12.17 -7.69 -8.71
C SER A 61 -12.93 -6.37 -8.65
N LEU A 62 -13.20 -5.73 -9.79
CA LEU A 62 -13.89 -4.45 -9.84
C LEU A 62 -15.38 -4.63 -9.52
N PRO A 63 -15.96 -3.83 -8.61
CA PRO A 63 -17.38 -3.84 -8.35
C PRO A 63 -18.17 -3.24 -9.53
N ASP A 64 -19.35 -3.79 -9.80
CA ASP A 64 -20.31 -3.34 -10.83
C ASP A 64 -20.81 -1.88 -10.64
#